data_AF-A0A8T7JAX8-F1
#
_entry.id   AF-A0A8T7JAX8-F1
#
_cell.length_a   1.000
_cell.length_b   1.000
_cell.length_c   1.000
_cell.angle_alpha   90.00
_cell.angle_beta   90.00
_cell.angle_gamma   90.00
#
_symmetry.space_group_name_H-M   'P 1'
#
loop_
_entity.id
_entity.type
_entity.pdbx_description
1 polymer ?
#
loop_
_entity_poly.entity_id
_entity_poly.type
_entity_poly.pdbx_seq_one_letter_code
_entity_poly.pdbx_strand_id
1 'polypeptide(L)'
;MKNNGFTLIELMVALAIMAMLMTVALPGYQQLIIRGERSDVKLFLTRLAQSQAEYYYLTTQYTTLANLNLDDAVDQLDNYRVNMTVNNGAMPPSWVATVTRQDGRDMDCLEYSMSNITYDATNSKCWEQ
;
A
#
# COMPACT_ATOMS: atom_id res chain seq x y z
N MET A 1 -38.13 -26.33 -33.89
CA MET A 1 -37.77 -25.32 -32.88
C MET A 1 -36.82 -24.33 -33.54
N LYS A 2 -37.21 -23.05 -33.65
CA LYS A 2 -36.44 -22.02 -34.36
C LYS A 2 -35.48 -21.40 -33.35
N ASN A 3 -34.18 -21.60 -33.51
CA ASN A 3 -33.16 -20.95 -32.68
C ASN A 3 -33.04 -19.50 -33.14
N ASN A 4 -33.47 -18.55 -32.30
CA ASN A 4 -33.19 -17.12 -32.48
C ASN A 4 -31.76 -16.86 -31.99
N GLY A 5 -30.80 -16.92 -32.91
CA GLY A 5 -29.41 -16.56 -32.63
C GLY A 5 -29.18 -15.06 -32.72
N PHE A 6 -28.29 -14.53 -31.87
CA PHE A 6 -27.76 -13.17 -31.98
C PHE A 6 -27.08 -12.96 -33.34
N THR A 7 -27.26 -11.79 -33.93
CA THR A 7 -26.55 -11.45 -35.17
C THR A 7 -25.14 -10.94 -34.85
N LEU A 8 -24.20 -11.14 -35.78
CA LEU A 8 -22.82 -10.67 -35.61
C LEU A 8 -22.76 -9.14 -35.44
N ILE A 9 -23.64 -8.42 -36.14
CA ILE A 9 -23.72 -6.96 -36.05
C ILE A 9 -24.22 -6.51 -34.66
N GLU A 10 -25.15 -7.24 -34.06
CA GLU A 10 -25.67 -6.95 -32.72
C GLU A 10 -24.59 -7.10 -31.64
N LEU A 11 -23.74 -8.13 -31.77
CA LEU A 11 -22.56 -8.28 -30.91
C LEU A 11 -21.57 -7.12 -31.09
N MET A 12 -21.30 -6.69 -32.34
CA MET A 12 -20.36 -5.58 -32.59
C MET A 12 -20.85 -4.26 -31.98
N VAL A 13 -22.15 -3.96 -32.09
CA VAL A 13 -22.73 -2.76 -31.47
C VAL A 13 -22.70 -2.84 -29.95
N ALA A 14 -23.02 -4.01 -29.37
CA ALA A 14 -22.95 -4.22 -27.92
C ALA A 14 -21.52 -4.01 -27.38
N LEU A 15 -20.50 -4.55 -28.07
CA LEU A 15 -19.10 -4.37 -27.70
C LEU A 15 -18.66 -2.90 -27.82
N ALA A 16 -19.11 -2.19 -28.86
CA ALA A 16 -18.78 -0.77 -29.04
C ALA A 16 -19.32 0.09 -27.88
N ILE A 17 -20.54 -0.18 -27.42
CA ILE A 17 -21.13 0.51 -26.26
C ILE A 17 -20.37 0.15 -24.99
N MET A 18 -20.04 -1.14 -24.77
CA MET A 18 -19.28 -1.57 -23.59
C MET A 18 -17.90 -0.91 -23.53
N ALA A 19 -17.19 -0.79 -24.66
CA ALA A 19 -15.88 -0.14 -24.70
C ALA A 19 -15.95 1.34 -24.25
N MET A 20 -16.99 2.05 -24.68
CA MET A 20 -17.22 3.45 -24.29
C MET A 20 -17.54 3.61 -22.79
N LEU A 21 -18.27 2.65 -22.21
CA LEU A 21 -18.54 2.65 -20.77
C LEU A 21 -17.29 2.31 -19.94
N MET A 22 -16.48 1.36 -20.41
CA MET A 22 -15.26 0.92 -19.71
C MET A 22 -14.25 2.06 -19.54
N THR A 23 -14.14 2.97 -20.51
CA THR A 23 -13.22 4.14 -20.40
C THR A 23 -13.49 5.01 -19.17
N VAL A 24 -14.74 5.07 -18.68
CA VAL A 24 -15.09 5.84 -17.48
C VAL A 24 -15.11 4.96 -16.22
N ALA A 25 -15.56 3.71 -16.35
CA ALA A 25 -15.72 2.81 -15.21
C ALA A 25 -14.39 2.26 -14.66
N LEU A 26 -13.43 1.94 -15.52
CA LEU A 26 -12.15 1.34 -15.14
C LEU A 26 -11.32 2.18 -14.15
N PRO A 27 -11.07 3.49 -14.38
CA PRO A 27 -10.28 4.28 -13.43
C PRO A 27 -10.93 4.36 -12.05
N GLY A 28 -12.26 4.40 -11.97
CA GLY A 28 -12.98 4.40 -10.70
C GLY A 28 -12.77 3.12 -9.88
N TYR A 29 -12.78 1.95 -10.54
CA TYR A 29 -12.54 0.67 -9.86
C TYR A 29 -11.10 0.54 -9.34
N GLN A 30 -10.12 1.00 -10.13
CA GLN A 30 -8.71 0.98 -9.72
C GLN A 30 -8.46 1.81 -8.46
N GLN A 31 -9.10 2.97 -8.33
CA GLN A 31 -8.98 3.80 -7.13
C GLN A 31 -9.54 3.12 -5.86
N LEU A 32 -10.58 2.28 -5.98
CA LEU A 32 -11.14 1.55 -4.84
C LEU A 32 -10.15 0.52 -4.30
N ILE A 33 -9.47 -0.22 -5.19
CA ILE A 33 -8.44 -1.19 -4.80
C ILE A 33 -7.27 -0.47 -4.12
N ILE A 34 -6.78 0.60 -4.74
CA ILE A 34 -5.66 1.38 -4.18
C ILE A 34 -5.99 1.88 -2.78
N ARG A 35 -7.22 2.39 -2.53
CA ARG A 35 -7.63 2.83 -1.19
C ARG A 35 -7.59 1.71 -0.14
N GLY A 36 -8.01 0.50 -0.50
CA GLY A 36 -7.90 -0.68 0.37
C GLY A 36 -6.45 -0.99 0.71
N GLU A 37 -5.61 -1.09 -0.32
CA GLU A 37 -4.18 -1.35 -0.17
C GLU A 37 -3.46 -0.28 0.68
N ARG A 38 -3.83 1.00 0.54
CA ARG A 38 -3.29 2.08 1.39
C ARG A 38 -3.66 1.89 2.87
N SER A 39 -4.87 1.40 3.15
CA SER A 39 -5.30 1.09 4.52
C SER A 39 -4.45 -0.04 5.12
N ASP A 40 -4.14 -1.06 4.33
CA ASP A 40 -3.31 -2.18 4.76
C ASP A 40 -1.87 -1.72 5.08
N VAL A 41 -1.30 -0.85 4.25
CA VAL A 41 0.02 -0.23 4.52
C VAL A 41 0.01 0.57 5.83
N LYS A 42 -1.02 1.42 6.04
CA LYS A 42 -1.15 2.21 7.28
C LYS A 42 -1.27 1.30 8.52
N LEU A 43 -2.03 0.21 8.41
CA LEU A 43 -2.20 -0.77 9.47
C LEU A 43 -0.88 -1.49 9.78
N PHE A 44 -0.16 -1.95 8.76
CA PHE A 44 1.14 -2.57 8.89
C PHE A 44 2.14 -1.64 9.58
N LEU A 45 2.24 -0.40 9.10
CA LEU A 45 3.11 0.62 9.68
C LEU A 45 2.77 0.83 11.16
N THR A 46 1.49 1.03 11.50
CA THR A 46 1.07 1.25 12.89
C THR A 46 1.45 0.06 13.80
N ARG A 47 1.22 -1.19 13.34
CA ARG A 47 1.64 -2.39 14.08
C ARG A 47 3.15 -2.44 14.28
N LEU A 48 3.90 -2.07 13.26
CA LEU A 48 5.36 -1.99 13.30
C LEU A 48 5.86 -0.95 14.32
N ALA A 49 5.25 0.24 14.38
CA ALA A 49 5.59 1.22 15.41
C ALA A 49 5.29 0.70 16.83
N GLN A 50 4.15 0.04 17.03
CA GLN A 50 3.79 -0.55 18.32
C GLN A 50 4.80 -1.62 18.74
N SER A 51 5.15 -2.53 17.83
CA SER A 51 6.12 -3.59 18.07
C SER A 51 7.53 -3.03 18.36
N GLN A 52 7.94 -1.99 17.65
CA GLN A 52 9.20 -1.29 17.95
C GLN A 52 9.19 -0.63 19.32
N ALA A 53 8.07 -0.02 19.73
CA ALA A 53 7.95 0.61 21.05
C ALA A 53 8.01 -0.43 22.18
N GLU A 54 7.35 -1.58 22.01
CA GLU A 54 7.42 -2.70 22.96
C GLU A 54 8.84 -3.25 23.06
N TYR A 55 9.50 -3.51 21.93
CA TYR A 55 10.86 -4.01 21.91
C TYR A 55 11.85 -3.03 22.56
N TYR A 56 11.69 -1.73 22.28
CA TYR A 56 12.49 -0.68 22.89
C TYR A 56 12.29 -0.60 24.40
N TYR A 57 11.06 -0.78 24.90
CA TYR A 57 10.78 -0.79 26.33
C TYR A 57 11.53 -1.93 27.06
N LEU A 58 11.70 -3.08 26.41
CA LEU A 58 12.37 -4.24 27.00
C LEU A 58 13.90 -4.21 26.85
N THR A 59 14.40 -3.74 25.71
CA THR A 59 15.82 -3.89 25.32
C THR A 59 16.55 -2.55 25.22
N THR A 60 15.86 -1.42 25.32
CA THR A 60 16.40 -0.05 25.14
C THR A 60 17.06 0.20 23.78
N GLN A 61 16.74 -0.63 22.79
CA GLN A 61 17.25 -0.58 21.43
C GLN A 61 16.09 -0.87 20.47
N TYR A 62 16.18 -0.38 19.24
CA TYR A 62 15.29 -0.75 18.15
C TYR A 62 15.88 -1.91 17.36
N THR A 63 15.04 -2.62 16.59
CA THR A 63 15.50 -3.80 15.85
C THR A 63 14.89 -3.89 14.45
N THR A 64 15.35 -4.84 13.66
CA THR A 64 14.88 -5.07 12.28
C THR A 64 13.56 -5.85 12.26
N LEU A 65 12.88 -5.85 11.10
CA LEU A 65 11.62 -6.56 10.85
C LEU A 65 11.65 -8.04 11.28
N ALA A 66 12.76 -8.72 11.02
CA ALA A 66 12.95 -10.13 11.35
C ALA A 66 12.86 -10.43 12.85
N ASN A 67 13.44 -9.57 13.69
CA ASN A 67 13.37 -9.74 15.14
C ASN A 67 12.01 -9.37 15.73
N LEU A 68 11.18 -8.63 14.97
CA LEU A 68 9.80 -8.32 15.33
C LEU A 68 8.80 -9.35 14.79
N ASN A 69 9.28 -10.38 14.06
CA ASN A 69 8.44 -11.38 13.39
C ASN A 69 7.37 -10.74 12.47
N LEU A 70 7.77 -9.69 11.74
CA LEU A 70 6.90 -8.96 10.83
C LEU A 70 7.19 -9.23 9.34
N ASP A 71 8.13 -10.12 9.03
CA ASP A 71 8.48 -10.45 7.64
C ASP A 71 7.27 -11.04 6.87
N ASP A 72 6.52 -11.97 7.48
CA ASP A 72 5.30 -12.53 6.88
C ASP A 72 4.20 -11.48 6.63
N ALA A 73 4.22 -10.38 7.39
CA ALA A 73 3.29 -9.27 7.21
C ALA A 73 3.72 -8.33 6.07
N VAL A 74 5.01 -8.33 5.71
CA VAL A 74 5.51 -7.65 4.51
C VAL A 74 5.08 -8.40 3.26
N ASP A 75 5.14 -9.74 3.28
CA ASP A 75 4.75 -10.58 2.14
C ASP A 75 3.25 -10.47 1.81
N GLN A 76 2.40 -10.09 2.76
CA GLN A 76 0.98 -9.82 2.53
C GLN A 76 0.71 -8.53 1.74
N LEU A 77 1.72 -7.67 1.57
CA LEU A 77 1.63 -6.42 0.82
C LEU A 77 2.15 -6.63 -0.60
N ASP A 78 1.47 -7.47 -1.40
CA ASP A 78 1.88 -7.93 -2.75
C ASP A 78 2.46 -6.84 -3.68
N ASN A 79 1.93 -5.62 -3.62
CA ASN A 79 2.30 -4.51 -4.51
C ASN A 79 3.26 -3.49 -3.88
N TYR A 80 3.75 -3.74 -2.66
CA TYR A 80 4.60 -2.83 -1.92
C TYR A 80 5.94 -3.47 -1.58
N ARG A 81 6.91 -2.61 -1.26
CA ARG A 81 8.19 -3.00 -0.70
C ARG A 81 8.39 -2.21 0.57
N VAL A 82 8.70 -2.91 1.65
CA VAL A 82 9.03 -2.32 2.95
C VAL A 82 10.54 -2.32 3.11
N ASN A 83 11.11 -1.16 3.42
CA ASN A 83 12.51 -1.02 3.77
C ASN A 83 12.62 -0.35 5.14
N MET A 84 13.32 -1.00 6.06
CA MET A 84 13.53 -0.52 7.42
C MET A 84 15.01 -0.26 7.66
N THR A 85 15.32 0.89 8.24
CA THR A 85 16.66 1.23 8.71
C THR A 85 16.59 1.54 10.19
N VAL A 86 17.52 0.95 10.96
CA VAL A 86 17.64 1.14 12.41
C VAL A 86 19.01 1.72 12.71
N ASN A 87 19.04 2.74 13.57
CA ASN A 87 20.26 3.37 14.06
C ASN A 87 20.22 3.50 15.58
N ASN A 88 20.70 2.47 16.26
CA ASN A 88 20.86 2.47 17.72
C ASN A 88 22.08 3.27 18.21
N GLY A 89 22.98 3.66 17.30
CA GLY A 89 24.15 4.51 17.62
C GLY A 89 23.84 6.01 17.59
N ALA A 90 22.70 6.40 17.03
CA ALA A 90 22.21 7.77 17.07
C ALA A 90 21.78 8.17 18.49
N MET A 91 21.88 9.47 18.80
CA MET A 91 21.43 10.04 20.07
C MET A 91 20.39 11.13 19.77
N PRO A 92 19.08 10.86 19.97
CA PRO A 92 18.47 9.61 20.43
C PRO A 92 18.50 8.49 19.38
N PRO A 93 18.38 7.21 19.79
CA PRO A 93 18.31 6.08 18.87
C PRO A 93 17.11 6.24 17.95
N SER A 94 17.23 5.80 16.70
CA SER A 94 16.19 6.02 15.70
C SER A 94 15.92 4.81 14.83
N TRP A 95 14.71 4.77 14.30
CA TRP A 95 14.33 3.84 13.23
C TRP A 95 13.45 4.56 12.23
N VAL A 96 13.55 4.13 10.98
CA VAL A 96 12.70 4.60 9.89
C VAL A 96 12.26 3.40 9.06
N ALA A 97 10.96 3.33 8.80
CA ALA A 97 10.36 2.36 7.89
C ALA A 97 9.75 3.12 6.71
N THR A 98 10.10 2.68 5.50
CA THR A 98 9.64 3.25 4.23
C THR A 98 8.92 2.16 3.45
N VAL A 99 7.74 2.47 2.94
CA VAL A 99 6.92 1.55 2.16
C VAL A 99 6.65 2.20 0.82
N THR A 100 7.25 1.63 -0.23
CA THR A 100 7.15 2.13 -1.60
C THR A 100 6.32 1.18 -2.43
N ARG A 101 5.38 1.71 -3.21
CA ARG A 101 4.59 0.92 -4.17
C ARG A 101 5.45 0.55 -5.39
N GLN A 102 5.33 -0.68 -5.89
CA GLN A 102 6.19 -1.17 -6.99
C GLN A 102 5.60 -0.97 -8.39
N ASP A 103 4.28 -0.80 -8.51
CA ASP A 103 3.55 -0.88 -9.79
C ASP A 103 3.30 0.49 -10.47
N GLY A 104 3.66 1.61 -9.82
CA GLY A 104 3.48 2.97 -10.34
C GLY A 104 2.03 3.40 -10.59
N ARG A 105 1.03 2.63 -10.14
CA ARG A 105 -0.41 2.95 -10.36
C ARG A 105 -0.91 4.06 -9.44
N ASP A 106 -0.22 4.26 -8.32
CA ASP A 106 -0.54 5.30 -7.36
C ASP A 106 0.42 6.49 -7.53
N MET A 107 -0.01 7.50 -8.30
CA MET A 107 0.77 8.72 -8.51
C MET A 107 0.58 9.77 -7.41
N ASP A 108 -0.47 9.65 -6.60
CA ASP A 108 -0.78 10.59 -5.53
C ASP A 108 -0.04 10.21 -4.23
N CYS A 109 0.19 8.91 -4.00
CA CYS A 109 0.84 8.36 -2.82
C CYS A 109 1.94 7.36 -3.20
N LEU A 110 3.12 7.88 -3.52
CA LEU A 110 4.26 7.07 -3.95
C LEU A 110 4.99 6.35 -2.80
N GLU A 111 5.05 6.97 -1.63
CA GLU A 111 5.78 6.46 -0.47
C GLU A 111 5.06 6.74 0.85
N TYR A 112 5.06 5.74 1.73
CA TYR A 112 4.65 5.85 3.12
C TYR A 112 5.86 5.69 4.02
N SER A 113 6.21 6.73 4.77
CA SER A 113 7.36 6.73 5.66
C SER A 113 6.89 6.97 7.09
N MET A 114 7.44 6.19 8.03
CA MET A 114 7.22 6.38 9.46
C MET A 114 8.53 6.22 10.23
N SER A 115 8.76 7.11 11.19
CA SER A 115 9.95 7.09 12.04
C SER A 115 9.60 7.49 13.48
N ASN A 116 10.52 7.26 14.42
CA ASN A 116 10.31 7.64 15.83
C ASN A 116 10.66 9.10 16.16
N ILE A 117 11.42 9.77 15.30
CA ILE A 117 11.98 11.11 15.57
C ILE A 117 11.47 12.20 14.61
N THR A 118 11.05 11.82 13.41
CA THR A 118 10.60 12.76 12.38
C THR A 118 9.32 12.28 11.73
N TYR A 119 8.35 13.18 11.66
CA TYR A 119 7.21 12.99 10.77
C TYR A 119 7.65 13.34 9.35
N ASP A 120 7.66 12.38 8.45
CA ASP A 120 7.99 12.62 7.04
C ASP A 120 6.81 13.35 6.38
N ALA A 121 6.95 14.66 6.23
CA ALA A 121 5.91 15.54 5.69
C ALA A 121 5.77 15.44 4.16
N THR A 122 6.65 14.71 3.47
CA THR A 122 6.70 14.67 2.00
C THR A 122 5.41 14.08 1.41
N ASN A 123 4.66 13.30 2.19
CA ASN A 123 3.40 12.68 1.76
C ASN A 123 2.28 12.76 2.82
N SER A 124 2.19 13.86 3.57
CA SER A 124 1.20 14.02 4.66
C SER A 124 -0.26 13.79 4.20
N LYS A 125 -0.58 14.14 2.95
CA LYS A 125 -1.90 13.89 2.33
C LYS A 125 -2.28 12.42 2.26
N CYS A 126 -1.30 11.52 2.24
CA CYS A 126 -1.53 10.08 2.19
C CYS A 126 -1.90 9.48 3.55
N TRP A 127 -1.59 10.21 4.63
CA TRP A 127 -2.00 9.86 6.00
C TRP A 127 -3.38 10.41 6.34
N GLU A 128 -3.74 11.58 5.81
CA GLU A 128 -5.03 12.27 5.99
C GLU A 128 -6.14 11.71 5.09
N GLN A 129 -6.63 10.50 5.38
CA GLN A 129 -7.96 10.02 4.96
C GLN A 129 -8.56 9.11 6.02
#